data_AF-A0A3B0UCQ1-F1
#
_entry.id   AF-A0A3B0UCQ1-F1
#
_cell.length_a   1.000
_cell.length_b   1.000
_cell.length_c   1.000
_cell.angle_alpha   90.00
_cell.angle_beta   90.00
_cell.angle_gamma   90.00
#
_symmetry.space_group_name_H-M   'P 1'
#
loop_
_entity.id
_entity.type
_entity.pdbx_description
1 polymer ?
#
loop_
_entity_poly.entity_id
_entity_poly.type
_entity_poly.pdbx_seq_one_letter_code
_entity_poly.pdbx_strand_id
1 'polypeptide(L)' 'MAYYKNVTEVFGFYAELNGSFPKDFSAEHYWNLELFYMVAPNFQVEGIVGTGIATDQGIYLKGRITIVIPDFKKNNK' A
#
# COMPACT_ATOMS: atom_id res chain seq x y z
N MET A 1 -7.26 1.82 -6.99
CA MET A 1 -6.20 1.87 -8.03
C MET A 1 -4.88 2.01 -7.33
N ALA A 2 -3.87 1.22 -7.68
CA ALA A 2 -2.53 1.35 -7.11
C ALA A 2 -1.52 1.49 -8.25
N TYR A 3 -0.60 2.44 -8.11
CA TYR A 3 0.57 2.57 -8.95
C TYR A 3 1.80 2.21 -8.12
N TYR A 4 2.64 1.35 -8.67
CA TYR A 4 3.84 0.84 -8.03
C TYR A 4 5.07 1.20 -8.86
N LYS A 5 6.14 1.61 -8.19
CA LYS A 5 7.43 1.82 -8.84
C LYS A 5 8.60 1.49 -7.92
N ASN A 6 9.47 0.62 -8.40
CA ASN A 6 10.81 0.44 -7.87
C ASN A 6 11.73 1.59 -8.27
N VAL A 7 12.46 2.12 -7.30
CA VAL A 7 13.55 3.08 -7.51
C VAL A 7 14.89 2.34 -7.55
N THR A 8 15.02 1.30 -6.73
CA THR A 8 16.15 0.34 -6.73
C THR A 8 15.61 -1.08 -6.62
N GLU A 9 16.49 -2.07 -6.50
CA GLU A 9 16.09 -3.47 -6.25
C GLU A 9 15.43 -3.67 -4.87
N VAL A 10 15.65 -2.77 -3.91
CA VAL A 10 15.17 -2.92 -2.53
C VAL A 10 14.33 -1.74 -2.02
N PHE A 11 14.18 -0.68 -2.80
CA PHE A 11 13.44 0.52 -2.40
C PHE A 11 12.52 0.99 -3.51
N GLY A 12 11.31 1.39 -3.14
CA GLY A 12 10.33 1.93 -4.06
C GLY A 12 9.16 2.56 -3.34
N PHE A 13 8.09 2.79 -4.10
CA PHE A 13 6.87 3.37 -3.55
C PHE A 13 5.60 2.83 -4.21
N TYR A 14 4.50 2.96 -3.47
CA TYR A 14 3.13 2.83 -3.98
C TYR A 14 2.43 4.18 -3.88
N ALA A 15 1.62 4.50 -4.87
CA ALA A 15 0.64 5.57 -4.79
C ALA A 15 -0.74 4.94 -5.01
N GLU A 16 -1.62 5.06 -4.03
CA GLU A 16 -2.92 4.40 -4.08
C GLU A 16 -4.06 5.41 -4.03
N LEU A 17 -5.10 5.12 -4.80
CA LEU A 17 -6.41 5.76 -4.72
C LEU A 17 -7.42 4.70 -4.31
N ASN A 18 -8.07 4.91 -3.17
CA ASN A 18 -8.90 3.93 -2.51
C ASN A 18 -10.25 4.55 -2.14
N GLY A 19 -11.24 3.67 -1.94
CA GLY A 19 -12.56 4.03 -1.43
C GLY A 19 -12.94 3.09 -0.30
N SER A 20 -13.67 3.60 0.69
CA SER A 20 -14.28 2.75 1.72
C SER A 20 -15.61 2.20 1.22
N PHE A 21 -16.08 1.13 1.84
CA PHE A 21 -17.49 0.76 1.69
C PHE A 21 -18.35 1.90 2.23
N PRO A 22 -19.42 2.30 1.52
CA PRO A 22 -20.22 3.44 1.92
C PRO A 22 -20.78 3.25 3.33
N LYS A 23 -20.61 4.26 4.16
CA LYS A 23 -21.30 4.36 5.45
C LYS A 23 -22.29 5.52 5.34
N ASP A 24 -23.53 5.31 5.75
CA ASP A 24 -24.58 6.33 5.73
C ASP A 24 -24.78 7.00 4.35
N PHE A 25 -24.68 6.21 3.28
CA PHE A 25 -24.77 6.65 1.86
C PHE A 25 -23.66 7.59 1.38
N SER A 26 -22.58 7.77 2.15
CA SER A 26 -21.39 8.50 1.74
C SER A 26 -20.24 7.53 1.47
N ALA A 27 -19.64 7.62 0.28
CA ALA A 27 -18.40 6.92 -0.03
C ALA A 27 -17.23 7.83 0.34
N GLU A 28 -16.33 7.35 1.20
CA GLU A 28 -15.11 8.09 1.50
C GLU A 28 -14.01 7.66 0.55
N HIS A 29 -13.45 8.63 -0.17
CA HIS A 29 -12.29 8.42 -1.01
C HIS A 29 -11.03 8.88 -0.28
N TYR A 30 -9.93 8.19 -0.50
CA TYR A 30 -8.64 8.56 0.07
C TYR A 30 -7.53 8.24 -0.92
N TRP A 31 -6.45 9.00 -0.81
CA TRP A 31 -5.21 8.69 -1.49
C TRP A 31 -4.08 8.56 -0.48
N ASN A 32 -3.08 7.78 -0.83
CA ASN A 32 -1.87 7.66 -0.04
C ASN A 32 -0.63 7.57 -0.94
N LEU A 33 0.50 7.90 -0.33
CA LEU A 33 1.83 7.60 -0.82
C LEU A 33 2.50 6.73 0.24
N GLU A 34 3.07 5.63 -0.22
CA GLU A 34 3.77 4.68 0.62
C GLU A 34 5.19 4.49 0.10
N LEU A 35 6.17 4.64 0.98
CA LEU A 35 7.55 4.27 0.70
C LEU A 35 7.82 2.92 1.34
N PHE A 36 8.43 2.00 0.59
CA PHE A 36 8.79 0.68 1.08
C PHE A 36 10.29 0.41 0.96
N TYR A 37 10.79 -0.37 1.92
CA TYR A 37 12.13 -0.93 1.89
C TYR A 37 12.07 -2.45 2.12
N MET A 38 12.72 -3.21 1.24
CA MET A 38 12.86 -4.66 1.36
C MET A 38 14.00 -4.98 2.33
N VAL A 39 13.64 -5.44 3.52
CA VAL A 39 14.59 -5.93 4.53
C VAL A 39 15.06 -7.35 4.16
N ALA A 40 14.21 -8.12 3.47
CA ALA A 40 14.55 -9.42 2.86
C ALA A 40 13.72 -9.62 1.57
N PRO A 41 14.06 -10.61 0.72
CA PRO A 41 13.34 -10.84 -0.55
C PRO A 41 11.81 -11.00 -0.44
N ASN A 42 11.31 -11.40 0.73
CA ASN A 42 9.89 -11.59 1.02
C ASN A 42 9.38 -10.73 2.19
N PHE A 43 10.17 -9.76 2.65
CA PHE A 43 9.87 -8.96 3.83
C PHE A 43 10.10 -7.46 3.58
N GLN A 44 9.04 -6.68 3.71
CA GLN A 44 9.03 -5.24 3.49
C GLN A 44 8.59 -4.49 4.74
N VAL A 45 9.19 -3.32 4.94
CA VAL A 45 8.77 -2.32 5.92
C VAL A 45 8.43 -1.02 5.20
N GLU A 46 7.36 -0.37 5.64
CA GLU A 46 6.70 0.65 4.84
C GLU A 46 6.26 1.82 5.71
N GLY A 47 6.44 3.03 5.19
CA GLY A 47 5.91 4.26 5.75
C GLY A 47 4.86 4.85 4.81
N ILE A 48 3.66 5.09 5.33
CA ILE A 48 2.50 5.53 4.53
C ILE A 48 2.02 6.88 5.03
N VAL A 49 1.90 7.85 4.13
CA VAL A 49 1.22 9.13 4.35
C VAL A 49 0.01 9.23 3.43
N GLY A 50 -1.11 9.72 3.93
CA GLY A 50 -2.30 9.87 3.10
C GLY A 50 -3.31 10.83 3.69
N THR A 51 -4.36 11.10 2.93
CA THR A 51 -5.46 11.97 3.34
C THR A 51 -6.73 11.62 2.58
N GLY A 52 -7.87 12.07 3.11
CA GLY A 52 -9.17 11.99 2.46
C GLY A 52 -9.27 12.89 1.23
N ILE A 53 -10.16 12.51 0.30
CA ILE A 53 -10.58 13.31 -0.85
C ILE A 53 -12.04 13.69 -0.64
N ALA A 54 -12.31 14.98 -0.40
CA ALA A 54 -13.65 15.47 -0.08
C ALA A 54 -14.28 14.76 1.15
N THR A 55 -13.45 14.42 2.13
CA THR A 55 -13.87 13.83 3.42
C THR A 55 -13.20 14.56 4.58
N ASP A 56 -13.72 14.37 5.79
CA ASP A 56 -13.20 15.01 7.02
C ASP A 56 -11.85 14.42 7.48
N GLN A 57 -11.40 13.32 6.86
CA GLN A 57 -10.14 12.68 7.18
C GLN A 57 -8.97 13.55 6.71
N GLY A 58 -8.33 14.26 7.64
CA GLY A 58 -7.08 14.97 7.42
C GLY A 58 -5.88 14.03 7.17
N ILE A 59 -4.68 14.57 7.25
CA ILE A 59 -3.44 13.81 7.02
C ILE A 59 -3.27 12.73 8.09
N TYR A 60 -2.93 11.51 7.66
CA TYR A 60 -2.53 10.42 8.53
C TYR A 60 -1.14 9.88 8.18
N LEU A 61 -0.49 9.30 9.18
CA LEU A 61 0.79 8.59 9.05
C LEU A 61 0.62 7.17 9.60
N LYS A 62 1.10 6.16 8.86
CA LYS A 62 1.04 4.74 9.25
C LYS A 62 2.38 4.07 8.97
N GLY A 63 2.65 3.00 9.71
CA GLY A 63 3.69 2.02 9.38
C GLY A 63 3.03 0.70 8.99
N ARG A 64 3.57 0.01 7.98
CA ARG A 64 3.12 -1.32 7.58
C ARG A 64 4.30 -2.28 7.43
N ILE A 65 4.03 -3.54 7.71
CA ILE A 65 4.95 -4.65 7.50
C ILE A 65 4.25 -5.64 6.58
N THR A 66 4.95 -6.05 5.52
CA THR A 66 4.41 -6.97 4.52
C THR A 66 5.30 -8.20 4.41
N ILE A 67 4.68 -9.38 4.46
CA ILE A 67 5.32 -10.67 4.24
C ILE A 67 4.68 -11.31 3.02
N VAL A 68 5.48 -11.62 2.01
CA VAL A 68 5.01 -12.36 0.83
C VAL A 68 5.18 -13.86 1.08
N ILE A 69 4.07 -14.60 1.06
CA ILE A 69 4.08 -16.06 1.11
C ILE A 69 4.23 -16.56 -0.32
N PRO A 70 5.31 -17.28 -0.67
CA PRO A 70 5.51 -17.77 -2.02
C PRO A 70 4.50 -18.86 -2.38
N ASP A 71 4.10 -18.93 -3.64
CA ASP A 71 3.30 -20.04 -4.15
C ASP A 71 4.19 -21.29 -4.27
N PHE A 72 3.85 -22.33 -3.51
CA PHE A 72 4.59 -23.59 -3.44
C PHE A 72 4.15 -24.61 -4.51
N LYS A 73 3.33 -24.23 -5.51
CA LYS A 73 3.04 -25.13 -6.63
C LYS A 73 4.32 -25.51 -7.37
N LYS A 74 4.78 -26.73 -7.07
CA LYS A 74 5.87 -27.44 -7.74
C LYS A 74 5.65 -27.41 -9.25
N ASN A 75 6.67 -26.96 -9.97
CA ASN A 75 6.85 -27.28 -11.38
C ASN A 75 6.96 -28.81 -11.53
N ASN A 76 5.82 -29.48 -11.72
CA ASN A 76 5.81 -30.83 -12.29
C ASN A 76 6.03 -30.65 -13.80
N LYS A 77 7.31 -30.53 -14.18
CA LYS A 77 7.77 -30.87 -15.52
C LYS A 77 7.83 -32.38 -15.66
#